data_AF-A0A6M6A489-F1
#
_entry.id   AF-A0A6M6A489-F1
#
_cell.length_a   1.000
_cell.length_b   1.000
_cell.length_c   1.000
_cell.angle_alpha   90.00
_cell.angle_beta   90.00
_cell.angle_gamma   90.00
#
_symmetry.space_group_name_H-M   'P 1'
#
loop_
_entity.id
_entity.type
_entity.pdbx_description
1 polymer ?
#
loop_
_entity_poly.entity_id
_entity_poly.type
_entity_poly.pdbx_seq_one_letter_code
_entity_poly.pdbx_strand_id
1 'polypeptide(L)'
;MTHLKLTPAEEKRLADAFVAQALAMGLKGNKSLPKAVKQQVRERVLRVIQDERESRLAKKMRREKYEAAEDTFTWQPQRRR
;
A
#
# COMPACT_ATOMS: atom_id res chain seq x y z
N MET A 1 13.69 -10.90 2.80
CA MET A 1 12.27 -10.58 2.62
C MET A 1 11.50 -11.11 3.82
N THR A 2 11.20 -10.25 4.78
CA THR A 2 10.44 -10.62 5.98
C THR A 2 9.06 -11.13 5.56
N HIS A 3 8.64 -12.27 6.13
CA HIS A 3 7.35 -12.89 5.89
C HIS A 3 6.22 -12.01 6.50
N LEU A 4 5.92 -10.87 5.87
CA LEU A 4 4.77 -10.07 6.25
C LEU A 4 3.52 -10.89 5.95
N LYS A 5 2.69 -11.10 6.98
CA LYS A 5 1.38 -11.72 6.83
C LYS A 5 0.55 -10.82 5.92
N LEU A 6 0.22 -11.34 4.74
CA LEU A 6 -0.69 -10.68 3.81
C LEU A 6 -2.08 -10.72 4.42
N THR A 7 -2.80 -9.61 4.33
CA THR A 7 -4.23 -9.58 4.64
C THR A 7 -5.01 -10.28 3.53
N PRO A 8 -6.22 -10.81 3.78
CA PRO A 8 -7.02 -11.47 2.75
C PRO A 8 -7.27 -10.61 1.49
N ALA A 9 -7.36 -9.29 1.68
CA ALA A 9 -7.48 -8.34 0.56
C ALA A 9 -6.20 -8.26 -0.29
N GLU A 10 -5.03 -8.32 0.34
CA GLU A 10 -3.74 -8.32 -0.35
C GLU A 10 -3.48 -9.67 -1.06
N GLU A 11 -3.92 -10.78 -0.46
CA GLU A 11 -3.89 -12.10 -1.11
C GLU A 11 -4.78 -12.13 -2.36
N LYS A 12 -5.98 -11.55 -2.29
CA LYS A 12 -6.85 -11.40 -3.46
C LYS A 12 -6.18 -10.59 -4.57
N ARG A 13 -5.54 -9.46 -4.23
CA ARG A 13 -4.78 -8.65 -5.20
C ARG A 13 -3.63 -9.43 -5.86
N LEU A 14 -2.93 -10.26 -5.10
CA LEU A 14 -1.90 -11.15 -5.64
C LEU A 14 -2.50 -12.17 -6.62
N ALA A 15 -3.63 -12.79 -6.27
CA ALA A 15 -4.34 -13.73 -7.13
C ALA A 15 -4.83 -13.05 -8.43
N ASP A 16 -5.45 -11.89 -8.33
CA ASP A 16 -5.94 -11.10 -9.46
C ASP A 16 -4.78 -10.70 -10.40
N ALA A 17 -3.62 -10.32 -9.84
CA ALA A 17 -2.43 -10.00 -10.62
C ALA A 17 -1.86 -11.22 -11.36
N PHE A 18 -1.91 -12.41 -10.76
CA PHE A 18 -1.54 -13.65 -11.46
C PHE A 18 -2.50 -13.96 -12.61
N VAL A 19 -3.81 -13.78 -12.40
CA VAL A 19 -4.81 -13.99 -13.46
C VAL A 19 -4.59 -12.98 -14.59
N ALA A 20 -4.40 -11.70 -14.29
CA ALA A 20 -4.13 -10.67 -15.27
C ALA A 20 -2.85 -10.96 -16.09
N GLN A 21 -1.78 -11.41 -15.42
CA GLN A 21 -0.55 -11.80 -16.12
C GLN A 21 -0.74 -13.04 -17.00
N ALA A 22 -1.49 -14.03 -16.53
CA ALA A 22 -1.79 -15.23 -17.32
C ALA A 22 -2.60 -14.88 -18.58
N LEU A 23 -3.58 -13.98 -18.44
CA LEU A 23 -4.33 -13.43 -19.57
C LEU A 23 -3.43 -12.66 -20.54
N ALA A 24 -2.55 -11.80 -20.04
CA ALA A 24 -1.61 -11.02 -20.86
C ALA A 24 -0.64 -11.92 -21.66
N MET A 25 -0.26 -13.06 -21.11
CA MET A 25 0.55 -14.06 -21.79
C MET A 25 -0.25 -14.98 -22.73
N GLY A 26 -1.56 -14.82 -22.83
CA GLY A 26 -2.42 -15.68 -23.65
C GLY A 26 -2.49 -17.13 -23.16
N LEU A 27 -2.16 -17.39 -21.89
CA LEU A 27 -2.23 -18.73 -21.30
C LEU A 27 -3.70 -19.10 -21.07
N LYS A 28 -4.34 -19.70 -22.08
CA LYS A 28 -5.69 -20.27 -21.99
C LYS A 28 -5.65 -21.69 -21.43
N GLY A 29 -6.41 -21.92 -20.36
CA GLY A 29 -6.73 -23.24 -19.79
C GLY A 29 -5.61 -23.87 -18.97
N ASN A 30 -5.79 -23.97 -17.65
CA ASN A 30 -4.98 -24.71 -16.64
C ASN A 30 -3.45 -24.57 -16.67
N LYS A 31 -2.87 -23.78 -17.57
CA LYS A 31 -1.44 -23.51 -17.63
C LYS A 31 -1.07 -22.53 -16.53
N SER A 32 -0.42 -23.06 -15.49
CA SER A 32 0.23 -22.24 -14.47
C SER A 32 1.25 -21.33 -15.12
N LEU A 33 1.35 -20.09 -14.61
CA LEU A 33 2.46 -19.20 -14.93
C LEU A 33 3.79 -19.91 -14.70
N PRO A 34 4.80 -19.71 -15.56
CA PRO A 34 6.16 -20.16 -15.30
C PRO A 34 6.65 -19.65 -13.94
N LYS A 35 7.42 -20.46 -13.21
CA LYS A 35 7.87 -20.16 -11.84
C LYS A 35 8.58 -18.79 -11.75
N ALA A 36 9.40 -18.45 -12.73
CA ALA A 36 10.10 -17.17 -12.82
C ALA A 36 9.12 -15.98 -12.94
N VAL A 37 8.13 -16.09 -13.82
CA VAL A 37 7.10 -15.05 -14.00
C VAL A 37 6.26 -14.89 -12.74
N LYS A 38 5.92 -16.01 -12.08
CA LYS A 38 5.19 -16.00 -10.81
C LYS A 38 5.98 -15.28 -9.70
N GLN A 39 7.30 -15.46 -9.64
CA GLN A 39 8.16 -14.74 -8.70
C GLN A 39 8.20 -13.24 -9.01
N GLN A 40 8.39 -12.86 -10.26
CA GLN A 40 8.41 -11.43 -10.67
C GLN A 40 7.08 -10.72 -10.37
N VAL A 41 5.95 -11.33 -10.70
CA VAL A 41 4.63 -10.77 -10.40
C VAL A 41 4.44 -10.62 -8.89
N ARG A 42 4.84 -11.62 -8.11
CA ARG A 42 4.75 -11.58 -6.65
C ARG A 42 5.58 -10.43 -6.07
N GLU A 43 6.84 -10.30 -6.48
CA GLU A 43 7.72 -9.22 -6.00
C GLU A 43 7.18 -7.84 -6.37
N ARG A 44 6.69 -7.67 -7.60
CA ARG A 44 6.09 -6.41 -8.04
C ARG A 44 4.88 -6.02 -7.20
N VAL A 45 3.96 -6.96 -6.96
CA VAL A 45 2.76 -6.71 -6.16
C VAL A 45 3.10 -6.45 -4.70
N LEU A 46 4.04 -7.20 -4.12
CA LEU A 46 4.50 -6.98 -2.75
C LEU A 46 5.13 -5.60 -2.58
N ARG A 47 5.92 -5.14 -3.56
CA ARG A 47 6.50 -3.80 -3.54
C ARG A 47 5.43 -2.72 -3.57
N VAL A 48 4.44 -2.84 -4.45
CA VAL A 48 3.31 -1.90 -4.52
C VAL A 48 2.52 -1.86 -3.20
N ILE A 49 2.28 -3.01 -2.57
CA ILE A 49 1.60 -3.08 -1.26
C ILE A 49 2.43 -2.36 -0.19
N GLN A 50 3.75 -2.54 -0.20
CA GLN A 50 4.63 -1.88 0.76
C GLN A 50 4.64 -0.36 0.55
N ASP A 51 4.78 0.10 -0.69
CA ASP A 51 4.71 1.52 -1.05
C ASP A 51 3.35 2.13 -0.64
N GLU A 52 2.24 1.40 -0.85
CA GLU A 52 0.91 1.82 -0.39
C GLU A 52 0.84 1.96 1.14
N ARG A 53 1.39 1.00 1.89
CA ARG A 53 1.43 1.05 3.36
C ARG A 53 2.24 2.25 3.85
N GLU A 54 3.42 2.47 3.27
CA GLU A 54 4.28 3.61 3.60
C GLU A 54 3.58 4.94 3.27
N SER A 55 2.89 5.03 2.13
CA SER A 55 2.12 6.22 1.76
C SER A 55 0.97 6.51 2.73
N ARG A 56 0.28 5.46 3.22
CA ARG A 56 -0.79 5.59 4.22
C ARG A 56 -0.24 6.06 5.56
N LEU A 57 0.89 5.50 6.00
CA LEU A 57 1.56 5.95 7.22
C LEU A 57 2.01 7.41 7.09
N ALA A 58 2.63 7.79 5.98
CA ALA A 58 3.04 9.17 5.73
C ALA A 58 1.86 10.15 5.75
N LYS A 59 0.71 9.76 5.18
CA LYS A 59 -0.54 10.57 5.25
C LYS A 59 -1.06 10.70 6.67
N LYS A 60 -1.07 9.64 7.47
CA LYS A 60 -1.46 9.69 8.89
C LYS A 60 -0.54 10.61 9.69
N MET A 61 0.78 10.44 9.56
CA MET A 61 1.76 11.28 10.24
C MET A 61 1.65 12.75 9.84
N ARG A 62 1.32 13.04 8.57
CA ARG A 62 1.02 14.42 8.14
C ARG A 62 -0.22 14.96 8.81
N ARG A 63 -1.32 14.18 8.83
CA ARG A 63 -2.58 14.60 9.44
C ARG A 63 -2.43 14.86 10.94
N GLU A 64 -1.75 13.98 11.67
CA GLU A 64 -1.47 14.15 13.11
C GLU A 64 -0.64 15.41 13.38
N LYS A 65 0.32 15.74 12.51
CA LYS A 65 1.10 16.99 12.61
C LYS A 65 0.26 18.25 12.37
N TYR A 66 -0.69 18.19 11.44
CA TYR A 66 -1.58 19.33 11.18
C TYR A 66 -2.61 19.49 12.31
N GLU A 67 -3.24 18.40 12.78
CA GLU A 67 -4.18 18.44 13.90
C GLU A 67 -3.49 18.93 15.20
N ALA A 68 -2.23 18.54 15.46
CA ALA A 68 -1.46 19.07 16.59
C ALA A 68 -1.12 20.56 16.48
N ALA A 69 -1.00 21.10 15.26
CA ALA A 69 -0.71 22.52 15.04
C ALA A 69 -1.95 23.41 15.20
N GLU A 70 -3.14 22.91 14.84
CA GLU A 70 -4.40 23.63 15.00
C GLU A 70 -4.82 23.78 16.48
N ASP A 71 -4.43 22.84 17.35
CA ASP A 71 -4.73 22.86 18.79
C ASP A 71 -3.87 23.89 19.58
N THR A 72 -2.98 24.63 18.90
CA THR A 72 -2.09 25.64 19.53
C THR A 72 -2.49 27.08 19.19
N PHE A 73 -3.76 27.36 18.87
CA PHE A 73 -4.25 28.74 18.77
C PHE A 73 -4.49 29.33 20.17
N THR A 74 -3.42 29.78 20.82
CA THR A 74 -3.51 30.53 22.08
C THR A 74 -3.73 32.01 21.79
N TRP A 75 -4.99 32.41 21.64
CA TRP A 75 -5.35 33.83 21.58
C TRP A 75 -5.06 34.47 22.95
N GLN A 76 -4.09 35.39 23.00
CA GLN A 76 -3.87 36.23 24.17
C GLN A 76 -4.50 37.61 23.97
N PRO A 77 -5.48 38.02 24.80
CA PRO A 77 -5.99 39.37 24.76
C PRO A 77 -4.88 40.34 25.18
N GLN A 78 -4.46 41.20 24.25
CA GLN A 78 -3.60 42.34 24.52
C GLN A 78 -4.35 43.29 25.48
N ARG A 79 -4.12 43.17 26.78
CA ARG A 79 -4.67 44.07 27.79
C ARG A 79 -4.11 45.47 27.55
N ARG A 80 -4.91 46.36 26.97
CA ARG A 80 -4.57 47.79 26.85
C ARG A 80 -4.67 48.41 28.25
N ARG A 81 -3.57 48.99 28.73
CA ARG A 81 -3.53 49.85 29.91
C ARG A 81 -3.77 51.30 29.50
#